data_AF-A0A7C8F7R2-F1
#
_entry.id   AF-A0A7C8F7R2-F1
#
_cell.length_a   1.000
_cell.length_b   1.000
_cell.length_c   1.000
_cell.angle_alpha   90.00
_cell.angle_beta   90.00
_cell.angle_gamma   90.00
#
_symmetry.space_group_name_H-M   'P 1'
#
loop_
_entity.id
_entity.type
_entity.pdbx_description
1 polymer ?
#
loop_
_entity_poly.entity_id
_entity_poly.type
_entity_poly.pdbx_seq_one_letter_code
_entity_poly.pdbx_strand_id
1 'polypeptide(L)' 'MASKAIDRKFLEGLVFKGATVETVTDEDSGREVARSKPFSRPLEQNDVLDWVDNGDTVTLVTADGKKYTVAKKAEKAKE' A
#
# COMPACT_ATOMS: atom_id res chain seq x y z
N MET A 1 -19.23 -13.36 -6.53
CA MET A 1 -19.22 -11.93 -6.15
C MET A 1 -18.15 -11.26 -6.99
N ALA A 2 -18.50 -10.28 -7.82
CA ALA A 2 -17.51 -9.61 -8.66
C ALA A 2 -16.57 -8.82 -7.75
N SER A 3 -15.32 -9.27 -7.63
CA SER A 3 -14.23 -8.52 -7.01
C SER A 3 -14.05 -7.24 -7.83
N LYS A 4 -14.65 -6.16 -7.35
CA LYS A 4 -14.57 -4.84 -7.97
C LYS A 4 -13.16 -4.33 -7.73
N ALA A 5 -12.21 -4.76 -8.57
CA ALA A 5 -10.85 -4.28 -8.53
C ALA A 5 -10.85 -2.78 -8.86
N ILE A 6 -10.12 -1.99 -8.07
CA ILE A 6 -9.98 -0.56 -8.33
C ILE A 6 -9.13 -0.33 -9.58
N ASP A 7 -9.52 0.65 -10.39
CA ASP A 7 -8.76 1.09 -11.55
C ASP A 7 -7.33 1.51 -11.17
N ARG A 8 -6.33 1.02 -11.92
CA ARG A 8 -4.90 1.28 -11.67
C ARG A 8 -4.57 2.78 -11.65
N LYS A 9 -5.30 3.60 -12.41
CA LYS A 9 -5.10 5.06 -12.45
C LYS A 9 -5.20 5.75 -11.08
N PHE A 10 -5.98 5.19 -10.15
CA PHE A 10 -6.12 5.72 -8.79
C PHE A 10 -5.00 5.28 -7.85
N LEU A 11 -4.15 4.34 -8.29
CA LEU A 11 -3.01 3.83 -7.53
C LEU A 11 -1.69 4.47 -7.97
N GLU A 12 -1.67 5.16 -9.11
CA GLU A 12 -0.47 5.79 -9.65
C GLU A 12 0.06 6.87 -8.70
N GLY A 13 1.33 6.78 -8.34
CA GLY A 13 1.99 7.68 -7.39
C GLY A 13 1.75 7.34 -5.92
N LEU A 14 0.89 6.37 -5.60
CA LEU A 14 0.71 5.88 -4.23
C LEU A 14 1.79 4.85 -3.88
N VAL A 15 2.24 4.88 -2.62
CA VAL A 15 3.31 4.03 -2.12
C VAL A 15 2.81 3.16 -0.99
N PHE A 16 2.88 1.84 -1.17
CA PHE A 16 2.70 0.87 -0.12
C PHE A 16 3.96 0.79 0.75
N LYS A 17 3.78 0.82 2.07
CA LYS A 17 4.86 0.60 3.02
C LYS A 17 4.54 -0.63 3.83
N GLY A 18 5.43 -1.61 3.84
CA GLY A 18 5.28 -2.82 4.63
C GLY A 18 6.56 -3.15 5.37
N ALA A 19 6.51 -4.24 6.11
CA ALA A 19 7.70 -4.87 6.66
C ALA A 19 7.73 -6.32 6.22
N THR A 20 8.89 -6.76 5.73
CA THR A 20 9.17 -8.17 5.50
C THR A 20 9.96 -8.71 6.69
N VAL A 21 9.68 -9.95 7.08
CA VAL A 21 10.48 -10.63 8.11
C VAL A 21 11.54 -11.44 7.38
N GLU A 22 12.80 -11.06 7.57
CA GLU A 22 13.94 -11.83 7.09
C GLU A 22 14.56 -12.57 8.28
N THR A 23 14.82 -13.88 8.12
CA THR A 23 15.60 -14.63 9.09
C THR A 23 17.07 -14.31 8.85
N VAL A 24 17.74 -13.76 9.86
CA VAL A 24 19.18 -13.48 9.82
C VAL A 24 19.86 -14.22 10.96
N THR A 25 21.04 -14.75 10.70
CA THR A 25 21.88 -15.37 11.72
C THR A 25 22.55 -14.28 12.53
N ASP A 26 22.32 -14.28 13.84
CA ASP A 26 22.99 -13.39 14.78
C ASP A 26 24.46 -13.79 14.90
N GLU A 27 25.38 -12.87 14.57
CA GLU A 27 26.83 -13.13 14.57
C GLU A 27 27.39 -13.37 15.98
N ASP A 28 26.71 -12.87 17.03
CA ASP A 28 27.17 -12.97 18.42
C ASP A 28 26.74 -14.31 19.07
N SER A 29 25.50 -14.75 18.79
CA SER A 29 24.90 -15.94 19.40
C SER A 29 24.81 -17.16 18.47
N GLY A 30 25.03 -17.00 17.16
CA GLY A 30 24.82 -18.03 16.14
C GLY A 30 23.36 -18.45 15.95
N ARG A 31 22.40 -17.70 16.50
CA ARG A 31 20.97 -18.02 16.47
C ARG A 31 20.28 -17.37 15.29
N GLU A 32 19.32 -18.06 14.71
CA GLU A 32 18.41 -17.47 13.73
C GLU A 32 17.45 -16.51 14.45
N VAL A 33 17.53 -15.22 14.09
CA VAL A 33 16.63 -14.20 14.60
C VAL A 33 15.78 -13.63 13.47
N ALA A 34 14.49 -13.46 13.75
CA ALA A 34 13.57 -12.80 12.83
C ALA A 34 13.78 -11.29 12.88
N ARG A 35 14.26 -10.69 11.79
CA ARG A 35 14.45 -9.25 11.68
C ARG A 35 13.42 -8.65 10.75
N SER A 36 12.67 -7.68 11.29
CA SER A 36 11.73 -6.89 10.51
C SER A 36 12.48 -5.86 9.69
N LYS A 37 12.30 -5.90 8.36
CA LYS A 37 12.90 -4.95 7.42
C LYS A 37 11.80 -4.14 6.73
N PRO A 38 11.77 -2.82 6.91
CA PRO A 38 10.80 -1.98 6.22
C PRO A 38 11.11 -1.96 4.72
N PHE A 39 10.06 -1.98 3.90
CA PHE A 39 10.18 -1.77 2.46
C PHE A 39 9.14 -0.75 1.99
N SER A 40 9.37 -0.20 0.81
CA SER A 40 8.43 0.70 0.14
C SER A 40 8.38 0.34 -1.34
N ARG A 41 7.17 0.18 -1.87
CA ARG A 41 6.94 -0.11 -3.29
C ARG A 41 5.69 0.63 -3.79
N PRO A 42 5.50 0.79 -5.12
CA PRO A 42 4.25 1.32 -5.66
C PRO A 42 3.05 0.50 -5.16
N LEU A 43 1.94 1.18 -4.84
CA LEU A 43 0.72 0.53 -4.40
C LEU A 43 0.11 -0.29 -5.55
N GLU A 44 -0.18 -1.57 -5.29
CA GLU A 44 -0.80 -2.46 -6.28
C GLU A 44 -2.26 -2.73 -5.92
N GLN A 45 -3.05 -3.19 -6.89
CA GLN A 45 -4.48 -3.49 -6.67
C GLN A 45 -4.68 -4.53 -5.57
N ASN A 46 -3.76 -5.49 -5.46
CA ASN A 46 -3.80 -6.53 -4.42
C ASN A 46 -3.58 -5.98 -3.00
N ASP A 47 -2.97 -4.80 -2.88
CA ASP A 47 -2.75 -4.15 -1.58
C ASP A 47 -3.96 -3.35 -1.12
N VAL A 48 -4.96 -3.16 -1.98
CA VAL A 48 -6.19 -2.43 -1.64
C VAL A 48 -7.18 -3.44 -1.04
N LEU A 49 -7.46 -3.28 0.24
CA LEU A 49 -8.45 -4.10 0.95
C LEU A 49 -9.87 -3.70 0.59
N ASP A 50 -10.11 -2.40 0.51
CA ASP A 50 -11.43 -1.85 0.21
C ASP A 50 -11.29 -0.48 -0.45
N TRP A 51 -12.31 -0.08 -1.22
CA TRP A 51 -12.38 1.26 -1.76
C TRP A 51 -13.83 1.71 -1.91
N VAL A 52 -14.05 3.00 -1.70
CA VAL A 52 -15.36 3.63 -1.86
C VAL A 52 -15.25 4.79 -2.83
N ASP A 53 -16.22 4.84 -3.73
CA ASP A 53 -16.43 5.96 -4.62
C ASP A 53 -17.42 6.96 -4.02
N ASN A 54 -16.97 8.18 -3.77
CA ASN A 54 -17.80 9.28 -3.27
C ASN A 54 -18.23 10.26 -4.39
N GLY A 55 -18.09 9.87 -5.65
CA GLY A 55 -18.45 10.71 -6.80
C GLY A 55 -17.25 11.54 -7.26
N ASP A 56 -16.89 12.58 -6.51
CA ASP A 56 -15.74 13.47 -6.80
C ASP A 56 -14.40 12.89 -6.34
N THR A 57 -14.41 12.01 -5.35
CA THR A 57 -13.21 11.39 -4.77
C THR A 57 -13.37 9.88 -4.62
N VAL A 58 -12.26 9.18 -4.63
CA VAL A 58 -12.14 7.75 -4.35
C VAL A 58 -11.30 7.57 -3.10
N THR A 59 -11.86 6.92 -2.10
CA THR A 59 -11.13 6.58 -0.88
C THR A 59 -10.71 5.13 -0.94
N LEU A 60 -9.41 4.87 -0.82
CA LEU A 60 -8.81 3.54 -0.77
C LEU A 60 -8.38 3.21 0.65
N VAL A 61 -8.57 1.96 1.05
CA VAL A 61 -8.04 1.37 2.29
C VAL A 61 -7.03 0.31 1.89
N THR A 62 -5.80 0.45 2.36
CA THR A 62 -4.68 -0.43 2.00
C THR A 62 -4.35 -1.42 3.10
N ALA A 63 -3.72 -2.52 2.74
CA ALA A 63 -3.33 -3.60 3.65
C ALA A 63 -2.29 -3.16 4.70
N ASP A 64 -1.56 -2.06 4.45
CA ASP A 64 -0.68 -1.45 5.44
C ASP A 64 -1.42 -0.55 6.44
N GLY A 65 -2.75 -0.52 6.40
CA GLY A 65 -3.60 0.22 7.32
C GLY A 65 -3.74 1.70 6.99
N LYS A 66 -3.22 2.14 5.84
CA LYS A 66 -3.37 3.53 5.38
C LYS A 66 -4.68 3.72 4.62
N LYS A 67 -5.15 4.96 4.64
CA LYS A 67 -6.25 5.43 3.82
C LYS A 67 -5.77 6.51 2.87
N TYR A 68 -6.08 6.37 1.60
CA TYR A 68 -5.77 7.36 0.57
C TYR A 68 -7.06 7.92 0.02
N THR A 69 -7.17 9.25 -0.07
CA THR A 69 -8.28 9.90 -0.76
C THR A 69 -7.75 10.54 -2.02
N VAL A 70 -8.20 10.06 -3.17
CA VAL A 70 -7.76 10.49 -4.50
C VAL A 70 -8.92 11.19 -5.18
N ALA A 71 -8.73 12.42 -5.65
CA ALA A 71 -9.75 13.11 -6.43
C ALA A 71 -9.89 12.50 -7.83
N LYS A 72 -11.13 12.34 -8.31
CA LYS A 72 -11.41 11.91 -9.70
C LYS A 72 -11.26 13.05 -10.69
N LYS A 73 -11.45 14.30 -10.25
CA LYS A 73 -11.23 15.47 -11.10
C LYS A 73 -9.75 15.59 -11.39
N ALA A 74 -9.45 15.62 -12.68
CA ALA A 74 -8.12 15.78 -13.22
C ALA A 74 -7.41 17.00 -12.63
N GLU A 75 -6.09 16.82 -12.45
CA GLU A 75 -5.05 17.81 -12.22
C GLU A 75 -4.76 18.32 -10.80
N LYS A 76 -3.52 18.00 -10.40
CA LYS A 76 -2.52 18.89 -9.79
C LYS A 76 -2.92 19.56 -8.46
N ALA A 77 -2.79 18.80 -7.38
CA ALA A 77 -2.39 19.41 -6.11
C ALA A 77 -0.86 19.27 -5.97
N LYS A 78 -0.13 20.18 -6.62
CA LYS A 78 1.27 20.46 -6.32
C LYS A 78 1.36 21.98 -6.21
N GLU A 79 1.11 22.48 -4.99
CA GLU A 79 1.53 23.81 -4.54
C GLU A 79 2.89 23.67 -3.84
#